data_AF-A0A520R9M8-F1
#
_entry.id   AF-A0A520R9M8-F1
#
_cell.length_a   1.000
_cell.length_b   1.000
_cell.length_c   1.000
_cell.angle_alpha   90.00
_cell.angle_beta   90.00
_cell.angle_gamma   90.00
#
_symmetry.space_group_name_H-M   'P 1'
#
loop_
_entity.id
_entity.type
_entity.pdbx_description
1 polymer ?
#
loop_
_entity_poly.entity_id
_entity_poly.type
_entity_poly.pdbx_seq_one_letter_code
_entity_poly.pdbx_strand_id
1 'polypeptide(L)'
;MYLLDSFHKKKHLFRMIHLLGLMTLTAILLSENKGIGAESNTEDISTVLKWESLPDLPESLGVAGPFAGSHKDALIIAGGANFAKPIWATEKQWTQQIHVLAKKEDSYTWHDGGLLKKPIAYGASVTTENGIVCMGGNDGSQTFRDVFLLQWDPKGKKTKTVTYPALPEPCAYGQAALVGNTIYLAGGQNGPDLDSTMKNFWSLDLSNENIPEDFQWEKLKAWPGESRAFNITVAQHNGYDDCIYVISGRREFEGAAQFLKDVWEFTPRTKTWRSRAALPRCVMAGTGIAIGHSHIFVLGGADGSLFFKADDLKDAHPGFPKEALTYHTITDTWTSAGTMPANHVTTTALKWGSRIIIPSGEVRPRVRSPKIWSIAPESTRKGFGAVNYTILIAYLLLMIGIGFYFNRKNKNTDDYFRGGSQIPWWAAGCSIFATMLSSLTFTGLPSKAFAQDWVYAMGNMMIPVVAILAVYIALPLYRKLDVTSAYEYLENRFSRGVRLFGSASFTLFHIFRM
;
A
#
# COMPACT_ATOMS: atom_id res chain seq x y z
N MET A 1 -41.92 24.50 -49.64
CA MET A 1 -40.97 25.35 -50.40
C MET A 1 -40.47 26.50 -49.52
N TYR A 2 -39.67 26.19 -48.48
CA TYR A 2 -39.05 27.14 -47.54
C TYR A 2 -37.76 26.53 -46.93
N LEU A 3 -37.08 25.67 -47.70
CA LEU A 3 -35.95 24.84 -47.24
C LEU A 3 -34.59 25.20 -47.87
N LEU A 4 -34.53 26.23 -48.71
CA LEU A 4 -33.30 26.56 -49.47
C LEU A 4 -32.59 27.86 -49.06
N ASP A 5 -33.16 28.70 -48.18
CA ASP A 5 -32.56 30.00 -47.85
C ASP A 5 -31.66 30.00 -46.59
N SER A 6 -31.46 28.83 -45.97
CA SER A 6 -30.60 28.66 -44.77
C SER A 6 -29.10 28.45 -45.09
N PHE A 7 -28.73 28.36 -46.38
CA PHE A 7 -27.38 27.95 -46.76
C PHE A 7 -26.32 29.06 -46.69
N HIS A 8 -26.69 30.34 -46.57
CA HIS A 8 -25.71 31.44 -46.50
C HIS A 8 -25.23 31.79 -45.07
N LYS A 9 -25.95 31.40 -44.00
CA LYS A 9 -25.50 31.62 -42.60
C LYS A 9 -24.61 30.49 -42.02
N LYS A 10 -24.46 29.37 -42.73
CA LYS A 10 -23.66 28.21 -42.27
C LYS A 10 -22.14 28.34 -42.46
N LYS A 11 -21.65 29.27 -43.30
CA LYS A 11 -20.19 29.43 -43.57
C LYS A 11 -19.38 29.97 -42.37
N HIS A 12 -20.00 30.75 -41.48
CA HIS A 12 -19.31 31.25 -40.27
C HIS A 12 -19.31 30.23 -39.12
N LEU A 13 -20.37 29.43 -38.98
CA LEU A 13 -20.48 28.39 -37.95
C LEU A 13 -19.53 27.21 -38.23
N PHE A 14 -19.37 26.83 -39.51
CA PHE A 14 -18.42 25.78 -39.91
C PHE A 14 -16.96 26.20 -39.70
N ARG A 15 -16.62 27.48 -39.96
CA ARG A 15 -15.28 28.02 -39.69
C ARG A 15 -14.95 28.09 -38.19
N MET A 16 -15.92 28.36 -37.33
CA MET A 16 -15.71 28.43 -35.88
C MET A 16 -15.57 27.04 -35.23
N ILE A 17 -16.34 26.05 -35.69
CA ILE A 17 -16.21 24.64 -35.26
C ILE A 17 -14.90 24.02 -35.78
N HIS A 18 -14.48 24.36 -37.01
CA HIS A 18 -13.14 24.00 -37.48
C HIS A 18 -12.03 24.70 -36.70
N LEU A 19 -12.15 25.99 -36.32
CA LEU A 19 -11.11 26.67 -35.54
C LEU A 19 -10.96 26.09 -34.11
N LEU A 20 -12.09 25.82 -33.44
CA LEU A 20 -12.09 25.20 -32.10
C LEU A 20 -11.61 23.74 -32.14
N GLY A 21 -12.01 22.98 -33.17
CA GLY A 21 -11.50 21.62 -33.41
C GLY A 21 -10.03 21.59 -33.79
N LEU A 22 -9.54 22.58 -34.57
CA LEU A 22 -8.14 22.68 -34.92
C LEU A 22 -7.30 23.11 -33.71
N MET A 23 -7.80 24.00 -32.84
CA MET A 23 -7.12 24.43 -31.61
C MET A 23 -7.05 23.32 -30.55
N THR A 24 -8.09 22.49 -30.40
CA THR A 24 -8.02 21.31 -29.52
C THR A 24 -7.13 20.23 -30.12
N LEU A 25 -7.14 20.02 -31.44
CA LEU A 25 -6.24 19.08 -32.11
C LEU A 25 -4.78 19.57 -32.09
N THR A 26 -4.50 20.88 -32.18
CA THR A 26 -3.14 21.42 -32.00
C THR A 26 -2.69 21.34 -30.55
N ALA A 27 -3.58 21.53 -29.56
CA ALA A 27 -3.23 21.35 -28.15
C ALA A 27 -2.92 19.87 -27.82
N ILE A 28 -3.65 18.93 -28.43
CA ILE A 28 -3.40 17.48 -28.30
C ILE A 28 -2.10 17.10 -29.05
N LEU A 29 -1.90 17.58 -30.28
CA LEU A 29 -0.68 17.32 -31.08
C LEU A 29 0.57 18.01 -30.51
N LEU A 30 0.44 19.18 -29.85
CA LEU A 30 1.53 19.82 -29.11
C LEU A 30 1.82 19.13 -27.77
N SER A 31 0.84 18.39 -27.22
CA SER A 31 1.06 17.51 -26.05
C SER A 31 1.66 16.16 -26.44
N GLU A 32 1.44 15.70 -27.68
CA GLU A 32 1.92 14.41 -28.19
C GLU A 32 3.24 14.49 -28.98
N ASN A 33 3.67 15.67 -29.45
CA ASN A 33 4.88 15.80 -30.30
C ASN A 33 6.15 16.28 -29.56
N LYS A 34 6.37 15.80 -28.34
CA LYS A 34 7.72 15.67 -27.77
C LYS A 34 8.09 14.19 -27.67
N GLY A 35 8.17 13.56 -28.84
CA GLY A 35 8.95 12.35 -29.04
C GLY A 35 10.27 12.70 -29.71
N ILE A 36 11.37 12.30 -29.07
CA ILE A 36 12.72 12.08 -29.61
C ILE A 36 13.67 13.28 -29.57
N GLY A 37 14.30 13.41 -28.40
CA GLY A 37 15.70 13.78 -28.24
C GLY A 37 16.26 12.88 -27.14
N ALA A 38 16.84 11.75 -27.53
CA ALA A 38 17.66 10.93 -26.64
C ALA A 38 19.00 11.65 -26.44
N GLU A 39 18.99 12.72 -25.66
CA GLU A 39 20.16 13.28 -25.03
C GLU A 39 19.88 13.41 -23.54
N SER A 40 20.80 12.83 -22.79
CA SER A 40 20.89 12.74 -21.34
C SER A 40 20.37 13.97 -20.61
N ASN A 41 19.21 13.83 -19.98
CA ASN A 41 19.01 14.29 -18.63
C ASN A 41 18.37 13.15 -17.87
N THR A 42 19.22 12.26 -17.35
CA THR A 42 18.99 11.55 -16.10
C THR A 42 18.73 12.58 -15.01
N GLU A 43 17.54 13.19 -15.01
CA GLU A 43 16.94 13.57 -13.74
C GLU A 43 16.66 12.24 -13.04
N ASP A 44 17.46 11.96 -12.02
CA ASP A 44 17.32 10.83 -11.12
C ASP A 44 15.84 10.49 -10.95
N ILE A 45 15.50 9.21 -11.09
CA ILE A 45 14.24 8.68 -10.58
C ILE A 45 14.27 9.01 -9.09
N SER A 46 13.73 10.16 -8.73
CA SER A 46 13.81 10.77 -7.42
C SER A 46 13.37 9.72 -6.43
N THR A 47 14.32 9.27 -5.61
CA THR A 47 14.17 8.18 -4.66
C THR A 47 12.84 8.32 -3.92
N VAL A 48 11.93 7.35 -4.06
CA VAL A 48 10.64 7.33 -3.33
C VAL A 48 10.86 7.32 -1.81
N LEU A 49 12.09 7.05 -1.38
CA LEU A 49 12.52 6.88 0.00
C LEU A 49 13.69 7.80 0.32
N LYS A 50 13.54 8.65 1.33
CA LYS A 50 14.63 9.41 1.93
C LYS A 50 15.29 8.58 3.03
N TRP A 51 16.58 8.29 2.88
CA TRP A 51 17.37 7.51 3.83
C TRP A 51 18.25 8.42 4.69
N GLU A 52 18.18 8.27 6.01
CA GLU A 52 19.00 8.99 6.98
C GLU A 52 19.63 7.98 7.94
N SER A 53 20.91 8.17 8.28
CA SER A 53 21.56 7.34 9.31
C SER A 53 21.20 7.89 10.69
N LEU A 54 20.74 7.02 11.58
CA LEU A 54 20.67 7.29 13.02
C LEU A 54 22.03 6.99 13.68
N PRO A 55 22.23 7.31 14.97
CA PRO A 55 23.43 6.90 15.68
C PRO A 55 23.64 5.39 15.58
N ASP A 56 24.89 5.01 15.37
CA ASP A 56 25.29 3.62 15.26
C ASP A 56 24.97 2.85 16.55
N LEU A 57 24.64 1.57 16.40
CA LEU A 57 24.48 0.64 17.51
C LEU A 57 25.75 0.62 18.37
N PRO A 58 25.66 0.64 19.72
CA PRO A 58 26.84 0.62 20.58
C PRO A 58 27.72 -0.63 20.37
N GLU A 59 27.12 -1.73 19.92
CA GLU A 59 27.84 -2.90 19.43
C GLU A 59 28.52 -2.56 18.09
N SER A 60 29.82 -2.21 18.14
CA SER A 60 30.56 -1.62 17.02
C SER A 60 30.63 -2.45 15.74
N LEU A 61 30.51 -3.78 15.84
CA LEU A 61 30.45 -4.68 14.69
C LEU A 61 29.03 -4.82 14.12
N GLY A 62 28.03 -4.33 14.84
CA GLY A 62 26.62 -4.62 14.59
C GLY A 62 26.25 -6.06 14.94
N VAL A 63 24.98 -6.37 14.74
CA VAL A 63 24.38 -7.68 14.96
C VAL A 63 23.44 -8.08 13.82
N ALA A 64 23.38 -9.38 13.53
CA ALA A 64 22.41 -10.01 12.64
C ALA A 64 21.36 -10.75 13.46
N GLY A 65 20.12 -10.73 12.99
CA GLY A 65 18.96 -11.34 13.64
C GLY A 65 18.60 -10.80 15.03
N PRO A 66 18.75 -9.50 15.35
CA PRO A 66 18.26 -9.00 16.62
C PRO A 66 16.73 -9.05 16.65
N PHE A 67 16.16 -9.16 17.86
CA PHE A 67 14.79 -8.70 18.05
C PHE A 67 14.77 -7.18 17.98
N ALA A 68 13.81 -6.61 17.25
CA ALA A 68 13.70 -5.18 17.11
C ALA A 68 12.25 -4.69 17.09
N GLY A 69 12.03 -3.54 17.71
CA GLY A 69 10.73 -2.88 17.73
C GLY A 69 10.83 -1.52 18.40
N SER A 70 9.69 -0.86 18.57
CA SER A 70 9.62 0.39 19.31
C SER A 70 8.58 0.33 20.43
N HIS A 71 8.83 0.97 21.56
CA HIS A 71 7.85 1.08 22.63
C HIS A 71 8.09 2.34 23.46
N LYS A 72 7.01 3.10 23.75
CA LYS A 72 7.06 4.41 24.43
C LYS A 72 8.09 5.36 23.82
N ASP A 73 8.04 5.50 22.49
CA ASP A 73 8.90 6.36 21.67
C ASP A 73 10.42 6.09 21.81
N ALA A 74 10.77 4.84 22.11
CA ALA A 74 12.16 4.37 22.06
C ALA A 74 12.27 3.18 21.10
N LEU A 75 13.35 3.15 20.32
CA LEU A 75 13.76 1.99 19.53
C LEU A 75 14.51 1.01 20.43
N ILE A 76 14.16 -0.27 20.39
CA ILE A 76 14.81 -1.32 21.17
C ILE A 76 15.40 -2.33 20.19
N ILE A 77 16.67 -2.67 20.40
CA ILE A 77 17.40 -3.70 19.66
C ILE A 77 17.97 -4.66 20.70
N ALA A 78 17.53 -5.91 20.66
CA ALA A 78 17.84 -6.90 21.69
C ALA A 78 18.40 -8.19 21.09
N GLY A 79 19.51 -8.66 21.65
CA GLY A 79 20.19 -9.87 21.19
C GLY A 79 20.83 -9.69 19.81
N GLY A 80 20.84 -10.77 19.04
CA GLY A 80 21.50 -10.84 17.73
C GLY A 80 22.86 -11.53 17.81
N ALA A 81 23.50 -11.67 16.65
CA ALA A 81 24.76 -12.39 16.51
C ALA A 81 25.75 -11.71 15.55
N ASN A 82 27.03 -11.81 15.84
CA ASN A 82 28.11 -11.24 15.04
C ASN A 82 29.33 -12.19 14.95
N PHE A 83 30.42 -11.71 14.35
CA PHE A 83 31.69 -12.41 14.26
C PHE A 83 32.80 -11.46 14.71
N ALA A 84 33.59 -11.89 15.70
CA ALA A 84 34.72 -11.09 16.17
C ALA A 84 35.80 -10.93 15.07
N LYS A 85 36.64 -9.91 15.20
CA LYS A 85 37.80 -9.78 14.30
C LYS A 85 38.90 -10.77 14.75
N PRO A 86 39.59 -11.45 13.82
CA PRO A 86 39.40 -11.44 12.36
C PRO A 86 38.20 -12.28 11.88
N ILE A 87 37.31 -11.68 11.09
CA ILE A 87 35.95 -12.16 10.77
C ILE A 87 35.91 -13.59 10.21
N TRP A 88 36.87 -13.97 9.38
CA TRP A 88 36.90 -15.27 8.70
C TRP A 88 37.52 -16.40 9.53
N ALA A 89 38.11 -16.09 10.69
CA ALA A 89 38.75 -17.08 11.55
C ALA A 89 38.00 -17.33 12.88
N THR A 90 36.97 -16.54 13.17
CA THR A 90 36.20 -16.67 14.42
C THR A 90 34.87 -17.37 14.18
N GLU A 91 34.36 -18.07 15.18
CA GLU A 91 32.99 -18.56 15.13
C GLU A 91 31.97 -17.43 15.35
N LYS A 92 30.71 -17.72 15.04
CA LYS A 92 29.60 -16.79 15.28
C LYS A 92 29.41 -16.65 16.79
N GLN A 93 29.14 -15.44 17.25
CA GLN A 93 28.89 -15.15 18.66
C GLN A 93 27.51 -14.53 18.82
N TRP A 94 26.78 -14.93 19.84
CA TRP A 94 25.45 -14.42 20.17
C TRP A 94 25.55 -13.50 21.38
N THR A 95 24.75 -12.43 21.39
CA THR A 95 24.70 -11.48 22.50
C THR A 95 23.36 -11.55 23.24
N GLN A 96 23.39 -11.18 24.51
CA GLN A 96 22.22 -10.96 25.37
C GLN A 96 21.83 -9.49 25.42
N GLN A 97 22.69 -8.60 24.91
CA GLN A 97 22.60 -7.18 25.19
C GLN A 97 21.31 -6.57 24.63
N ILE A 98 20.70 -5.70 25.43
CA ILE A 98 19.55 -4.89 25.02
C ILE A 98 20.02 -3.44 24.93
N HIS A 99 19.88 -2.87 23.74
CA HIS A 99 20.18 -1.47 23.48
C HIS A 99 18.87 -0.72 23.24
N VAL A 100 18.70 0.42 23.92
CA VAL A 100 17.52 1.27 23.78
C VAL A 100 17.95 2.65 23.31
N LEU A 101 17.47 3.06 22.14
CA LEU A 101 17.67 4.40 21.61
C LEU A 101 16.42 5.23 21.88
N ALA A 102 16.52 6.14 22.85
CA ALA A 102 15.46 7.09 23.15
C ALA A 102 15.62 8.35 22.31
N LYS A 103 14.51 8.89 21.83
CA LYS A 103 14.46 10.21 21.20
C LYS A 103 14.07 11.26 22.24
N LYS A 104 14.82 12.36 22.31
CA LYS A 104 14.48 13.53 23.12
C LYS A 104 14.65 14.77 22.25
N GLU A 105 13.53 15.43 21.95
CA GLU A 105 13.48 16.56 21.01
C GLU A 105 14.08 16.16 19.65
N ASP A 106 15.23 16.75 19.29
CA ASP A 106 15.97 16.47 18.05
C ASP A 106 17.24 15.63 18.27
N SER A 107 17.43 15.07 19.46
CA SER A 107 18.59 14.25 19.82
C SER A 107 18.23 12.80 20.11
N TYR A 108 19.21 11.92 19.91
CA TYR A 108 19.12 10.50 20.17
C TYR A 108 20.11 10.10 21.25
N THR A 109 19.65 9.36 22.26
CA THR A 109 20.50 8.89 23.37
C THR A 109 20.37 7.39 23.55
N TRP A 110 21.51 6.70 23.60
CA TRP A 110 21.57 5.28 23.92
C TRP A 110 21.46 5.04 25.43
N HIS A 111 20.70 4.03 25.79
CA HIS A 111 20.58 3.49 27.13
C HIS A 111 20.88 1.98 27.12
N ASP A 112 21.56 1.52 28.16
CA ASP A 112 21.70 0.09 28.46
C ASP A 112 20.37 -0.45 28.99
N GLY A 113 19.64 -1.14 28.11
CA GLY A 113 18.35 -1.75 28.41
C GLY A 113 18.44 -2.95 29.35
N GLY A 114 19.65 -3.45 29.64
CA GLY A 114 19.90 -4.68 30.39
C GLY A 114 20.22 -5.86 29.47
N LEU A 115 19.99 -7.07 29.98
CA LEU A 115 20.31 -8.31 29.29
C LEU A 115 19.06 -9.19 29.12
N LEU A 116 18.97 -9.87 27.98
CA LEU A 116 18.09 -11.00 27.79
C LEU A 116 18.54 -12.17 28.68
N LYS A 117 17.63 -13.11 28.97
CA LYS A 117 17.92 -14.26 29.84
C LYS A 117 19.03 -15.18 29.29
N LYS A 118 19.24 -15.17 27.97
CA LYS A 118 20.19 -16.03 27.24
C LYS A 118 20.61 -15.36 25.93
N PRO A 119 21.81 -15.66 25.38
CA PRO A 119 22.23 -15.10 24.11
C PRO A 119 21.33 -15.67 23.02
N ILE A 120 20.76 -14.84 22.16
CA ILE A 120 19.75 -15.30 21.21
C ILE A 120 19.65 -14.38 20.00
N ALA A 121 19.41 -14.97 18.84
CA ALA A 121 19.24 -14.26 17.58
C ALA A 121 18.24 -14.98 16.66
N TYR A 122 17.90 -14.34 15.55
CA TYR A 122 17.12 -14.90 14.45
C TYR A 122 15.71 -15.37 14.86
N GLY A 123 15.14 -14.78 15.91
CA GLY A 123 13.72 -14.92 16.21
C GLY A 123 12.87 -13.88 15.48
N ALA A 124 11.55 -14.04 15.52
CA ALA A 124 10.62 -13.05 15.00
C ALA A 124 10.32 -12.00 16.08
N SER A 125 10.05 -10.75 15.67
CA SER A 125 9.56 -9.71 16.58
C SER A 125 8.48 -8.86 15.94
N VAL A 126 7.51 -8.45 16.75
CA VAL A 126 6.46 -7.50 16.36
C VAL A 126 6.29 -6.44 17.42
N THR A 127 6.10 -5.19 16.99
CA THR A 127 5.79 -4.07 17.88
C THR A 127 4.30 -4.06 18.20
N THR A 128 3.97 -3.93 19.48
CA THR A 128 2.60 -3.80 20.01
C THR A 128 2.51 -2.56 20.90
N GLU A 129 1.31 -2.24 21.37
CA GLU A 129 1.10 -1.14 22.31
C GLU A 129 1.83 -1.38 23.65
N ASN A 130 1.86 -2.64 24.11
CA ASN A 130 2.40 -3.02 25.41
C ASN A 130 3.93 -3.24 25.40
N GLY A 131 4.56 -3.31 24.22
CA GLY A 131 5.98 -3.62 24.09
C GLY A 131 6.31 -4.32 22.77
N ILE A 132 7.39 -5.09 22.77
CA ILE A 132 7.82 -5.88 21.62
C ILE A 132 7.64 -7.34 21.95
N VAL A 133 6.84 -8.06 21.18
CA VAL A 133 6.70 -9.50 21.36
C VAL A 133 7.82 -10.17 20.57
N CYS A 134 8.72 -10.84 21.28
CA CYS A 134 9.88 -11.56 20.75
C CYS A 134 9.57 -13.07 20.77
N MET A 135 9.77 -13.75 19.65
CA MET A 135 9.32 -15.12 19.42
C MET A 135 10.43 -16.00 18.86
N GLY A 136 10.73 -17.10 19.55
CA GLY A 136 11.66 -18.12 19.09
C GLY A 136 13.10 -17.64 19.03
N GLY A 137 13.83 -18.02 17.98
CA GLY A 137 15.24 -17.73 17.76
C GLY A 137 16.15 -18.93 18.06
N ASN A 138 17.46 -18.73 17.92
CA ASN A 138 18.48 -19.72 18.24
C ASN A 138 19.74 -19.07 18.84
N ASP A 139 20.56 -19.90 19.47
CA ASP A 139 21.88 -19.54 20.02
C ASP A 139 23.05 -20.25 19.31
N GLY A 140 22.78 -20.89 18.18
CA GLY A 140 23.74 -21.71 17.43
C GLY A 140 23.76 -23.17 17.82
N SER A 141 23.26 -23.53 19.01
CA SER A 141 23.15 -24.91 19.49
C SER A 141 21.71 -25.41 19.51
N GLN A 142 20.78 -24.55 19.91
CA GLN A 142 19.37 -24.90 20.08
C GLN A 142 18.47 -23.84 19.44
N THR A 143 17.39 -24.32 18.81
CA THR A 143 16.25 -23.49 18.41
C THR A 143 15.26 -23.41 19.57
N PHE A 144 14.74 -22.22 19.85
CA PHE A 144 13.85 -21.97 20.98
C PHE A 144 12.39 -21.83 20.57
N ARG A 145 11.50 -22.17 21.50
CA ARG A 145 10.07 -21.86 21.46
C ARG A 145 9.67 -20.73 22.40
N ASP A 146 10.64 -20.14 23.11
CA ASP A 146 10.40 -19.08 24.09
C ASP A 146 9.72 -17.88 23.42
N VAL A 147 8.69 -17.33 24.07
CA VAL A 147 8.05 -16.08 23.66
C VAL A 147 8.02 -15.15 24.86
N PHE A 148 8.35 -13.89 24.65
CA PHE A 148 8.33 -12.89 25.70
C PHE A 148 8.00 -11.51 25.17
N LEU A 149 7.31 -10.73 25.98
CA LEU A 149 7.10 -9.31 25.78
C LEU A 149 8.25 -8.53 26.42
N LEU A 150 8.93 -7.71 25.61
CA LEU A 150 9.97 -6.79 26.05
C LEU A 150 9.39 -5.38 26.16
N GLN A 151 9.37 -4.85 27.38
CA GLN A 151 8.81 -3.56 27.71
C GLN A 151 9.92 -2.58 28.10
N TRP A 152 9.72 -1.31 27.80
CA TRP A 152 10.62 -0.22 28.14
C TRP A 152 9.99 0.63 29.24
N ASP A 153 10.78 0.94 30.27
CA ASP A 153 10.45 1.94 31.28
C ASP A 153 11.33 3.18 31.08
N PRO A 154 10.79 4.27 30.51
CA PRO A 154 11.53 5.51 30.33
C PRO A 154 12.04 6.14 31.64
N LYS A 155 11.35 5.91 32.77
CA LYS A 155 11.73 6.49 34.07
C LYS A 155 12.91 5.75 34.67
N GLY A 156 12.82 4.42 34.77
CA GLY A 156 13.90 3.56 35.26
C GLY A 156 15.05 3.36 34.28
N LYS A 157 14.86 3.73 32.99
CA LYS A 157 15.81 3.50 31.89
C LYS A 157 16.24 2.04 31.78
N LYS A 158 15.31 1.12 32.03
CA LYS A 158 15.53 -0.32 31.96
C LYS A 158 14.39 -1.01 31.22
N THR A 159 14.69 -2.17 30.68
CA THR A 159 13.65 -3.03 30.10
C THR A 159 13.13 -4.03 31.12
N LYS A 160 11.89 -4.46 30.92
CA LYS A 160 11.23 -5.53 31.67
C LYS A 160 10.79 -6.60 30.68
N THR A 161 11.04 -7.86 31.02
CA THR A 161 10.60 -9.00 30.22
C THR A 161 9.42 -9.69 30.90
N VAL A 162 8.34 -9.92 30.16
CA VAL A 162 7.18 -10.69 30.61
C VAL A 162 7.08 -11.95 29.75
N THR A 163 6.99 -13.11 30.40
CA THR A 163 6.87 -14.39 29.69
C THR A 163 5.50 -14.49 29.02
N TYR A 164 5.48 -14.85 27.75
CA TYR A 164 4.28 -15.15 26.97
C TYR A 164 4.19 -16.66 26.66
N PRO A 165 3.02 -17.15 26.22
CA PRO A 165 2.84 -18.54 25.81
C PRO A 165 3.89 -18.94 24.77
N ALA A 166 4.55 -20.06 25.01
CA ALA A 166 5.58 -20.57 24.12
C ALA A 166 5.00 -20.94 22.74
N LEU A 167 5.82 -20.80 21.69
CA LEU A 167 5.47 -21.27 20.35
C LEU A 167 5.11 -22.76 20.39
N PRO A 168 4.20 -23.22 19.51
CA PRO A 168 3.83 -24.63 19.46
C PRO A 168 5.03 -25.56 19.23
N GLU A 169 6.02 -25.10 18.44
CA GLU A 169 7.28 -25.79 18.15
C GLU A 169 8.42 -24.77 18.11
N PRO A 170 9.69 -25.18 18.33
CA PRO A 170 10.84 -24.30 18.17
C PRO A 170 10.91 -23.68 16.78
N CYS A 171 11.24 -22.39 16.69
CA CYS A 171 11.29 -21.68 15.42
C CYS A 171 12.38 -20.61 15.42
N ALA A 172 13.24 -20.63 14.40
CA ALA A 172 14.13 -19.52 14.06
C ALA A 172 14.01 -19.20 12.56
N TYR A 173 14.47 -18.02 12.17
CA TYR A 173 14.46 -17.51 10.80
C TYR A 173 13.06 -17.41 10.17
N GLY A 174 12.00 -17.43 10.99
CA GLY A 174 10.65 -17.04 10.60
C GLY A 174 10.42 -15.54 10.78
N GLN A 175 9.32 -15.02 10.24
CA GLN A 175 8.87 -13.66 10.49
C GLN A 175 7.39 -13.66 10.90
N ALA A 176 7.01 -12.60 11.59
CA ALA A 176 5.66 -12.41 12.08
C ALA A 176 5.12 -11.03 11.71
N ALA A 177 3.80 -10.92 11.65
CA ALA A 177 3.08 -9.68 11.42
C ALA A 177 1.89 -9.56 12.36
N LEU A 178 1.44 -8.33 12.61
CA LEU A 178 0.31 -8.02 13.49
C LEU A 178 -0.86 -7.50 12.63
N VAL A 179 -2.05 -8.07 12.79
CA VAL A 179 -3.31 -7.55 12.25
C VAL A 179 -4.28 -7.39 13.41
N GLY A 180 -4.74 -6.16 13.67
CA GLY A 180 -5.48 -5.84 14.88
C GLY A 180 -4.68 -6.22 16.13
N ASN A 181 -5.24 -7.11 16.94
CA ASN A 181 -4.60 -7.64 18.16
C ASN A 181 -4.02 -9.06 17.95
N THR A 182 -4.04 -9.60 16.74
CA THR A 182 -3.59 -10.97 16.48
C THR A 182 -2.24 -10.97 15.77
N ILE A 183 -1.27 -11.63 16.40
CA ILE A 183 0.04 -11.90 15.80
C ILE A 183 -0.10 -13.14 14.91
N TYR A 184 0.51 -13.09 13.73
CA TYR A 184 0.65 -14.22 12.82
C TYR A 184 2.13 -14.48 12.55
N LEU A 185 2.61 -15.69 12.86
CA LEU A 185 3.97 -16.14 12.58
C LEU A 185 3.94 -17.18 11.47
N ALA A 186 4.76 -16.97 10.43
CA ALA A 186 4.82 -17.86 9.27
C ALA A 186 6.26 -18.25 8.91
N GLY A 187 6.45 -19.54 8.64
CA GLY A 187 7.74 -20.09 8.22
C GLY A 187 8.80 -20.11 9.32
N GLY A 188 10.02 -20.39 8.89
CA GLY A 188 11.18 -20.60 9.74
C GLY A 188 11.70 -22.03 9.62
N GLN A 189 12.62 -22.38 10.50
CA GLN A 189 13.17 -23.73 10.63
C GLN A 189 13.27 -24.09 12.12
N ASN A 190 13.12 -25.38 12.43
CA ASN A 190 13.16 -25.87 13.82
C ASN A 190 14.50 -26.55 14.18
N GLY A 191 15.34 -26.86 13.19
CA GLY A 191 16.68 -27.40 13.34
C GLY A 191 17.79 -26.46 12.85
N PRO A 192 19.05 -26.94 12.87
CA PRO A 192 20.21 -26.15 12.44
C PRO A 192 20.24 -25.92 10.93
N ASP A 193 19.73 -26.86 10.14
CA ASP A 193 19.89 -26.92 8.69
C ASP A 193 18.60 -26.58 7.93
N LEU A 194 18.71 -26.33 6.62
CA LEU A 194 17.58 -25.91 5.76
C LEU A 194 16.61 -27.05 5.42
N ASP A 195 16.98 -28.31 5.66
CA ASP A 195 16.08 -29.47 5.58
C ASP A 195 14.96 -29.40 6.64
N SER A 196 15.21 -28.70 7.75
CA SER A 196 14.28 -28.49 8.86
C SER A 196 13.33 -27.29 8.67
N THR A 197 13.24 -26.78 7.44
CA THR A 197 12.30 -25.70 7.09
C THR A 197 10.86 -26.12 7.31
N MET A 198 10.08 -25.20 7.85
CA MET A 198 8.73 -25.47 8.30
C MET A 198 7.67 -24.94 7.34
N LYS A 199 6.50 -25.56 7.40
CA LYS A 199 5.25 -25.07 6.79
C LYS A 199 4.27 -24.69 7.92
N ASN A 200 4.78 -23.96 8.91
CA ASN A 200 4.03 -23.50 10.06
C ASN A 200 3.34 -22.16 9.78
N PHE A 201 2.10 -22.04 10.27
CA PHE A 201 1.38 -20.79 10.35
C PHE A 201 0.62 -20.75 11.67
N TRP A 202 1.01 -19.86 12.57
CA TRP A 202 0.50 -19.81 13.93
C TRP A 202 -0.02 -18.42 14.26
N SER A 203 -1.07 -18.35 15.08
CA SER A 203 -1.60 -17.08 15.56
C SER A 203 -1.69 -17.01 17.08
N LEU A 204 -1.52 -15.80 17.62
CA LEU A 204 -1.72 -15.49 19.04
C LEU A 204 -2.58 -14.22 19.14
N ASP A 205 -3.73 -14.32 19.78
CA ASP A 205 -4.61 -13.18 20.04
C ASP A 205 -4.21 -12.49 21.34
N LEU A 206 -3.70 -11.26 21.23
CA LEU A 206 -3.26 -10.45 22.38
C LEU A 206 -4.43 -9.89 23.19
N SER A 207 -5.66 -9.88 22.67
CA SER A 207 -6.82 -9.47 23.46
C SER A 207 -7.11 -10.42 24.62
N ASN A 208 -6.65 -11.66 24.52
CA ASN A 208 -6.76 -12.68 25.55
C ASN A 208 -5.64 -12.62 26.60
N GLU A 209 -4.73 -11.63 26.57
CA GLU A 209 -3.56 -11.57 27.48
C GLU A 209 -3.93 -11.70 28.98
N ASN A 210 -5.13 -11.25 29.36
CA ASN A 210 -5.65 -11.32 30.74
C ASN A 210 -6.49 -12.57 31.04
N ILE A 211 -6.63 -13.49 30.07
CA ILE A 211 -7.43 -14.72 30.14
C ILE A 211 -6.47 -15.89 29.88
N PRO A 212 -5.77 -16.42 30.90
CA PRO A 212 -4.69 -17.39 30.72
C PRO A 212 -5.09 -18.67 29.98
N GLU A 213 -6.35 -19.10 30.12
CA GLU A 213 -6.86 -20.29 29.42
C GLU A 213 -6.90 -20.08 27.91
N ASP A 214 -7.26 -18.86 27.46
CA ASP A 214 -7.46 -18.50 26.06
C ASP A 214 -6.22 -17.82 25.43
N PHE A 215 -5.24 -17.42 26.25
CA PHE A 215 -3.98 -16.86 25.78
C PHE A 215 -3.01 -17.95 25.33
N GLN A 216 -3.27 -18.55 24.18
CA GLN A 216 -2.45 -19.63 23.62
C GLN A 216 -2.28 -19.49 22.11
N TRP A 217 -1.22 -20.08 21.58
CA TRP A 217 -0.98 -20.13 20.14
C TRP A 217 -1.94 -21.12 19.45
N GLU A 218 -2.65 -20.65 18.44
CA GLU A 218 -3.47 -21.47 17.55
C GLU A 218 -2.62 -21.93 16.34
N LYS A 219 -2.66 -23.23 16.02
CA LYS A 219 -2.10 -23.76 14.77
C LYS A 219 -3.12 -23.57 13.64
N LEU A 220 -2.82 -22.69 12.70
CA LEU A 220 -3.66 -22.44 11.53
C LEU A 220 -3.25 -23.32 10.35
N LYS A 221 -4.16 -23.45 9.38
CA LYS A 221 -3.83 -24.07 8.09
C LYS A 221 -2.82 -23.19 7.35
N ALA A 222 -1.64 -23.73 7.08
CA ALA A 222 -0.58 -23.04 6.36
C ALA A 222 -0.91 -22.82 4.88
N TRP A 223 -0.08 -22.02 4.20
CA TRP A 223 -0.22 -21.73 2.77
C TRP A 223 -0.08 -23.01 1.92
N PRO A 224 -0.68 -23.08 0.72
CA PRO A 224 -0.60 -24.28 -0.12
C PRO A 224 0.80 -24.65 -0.62
N GLY A 225 1.70 -23.68 -0.82
CA GLY A 225 3.06 -23.88 -1.38
C GLY A 225 4.09 -24.55 -0.44
N GLU A 226 5.38 -24.43 -0.78
CA GLU A 226 6.46 -25.16 -0.10
C GLU A 226 6.79 -24.64 1.32
N SER A 227 7.41 -25.50 2.14
CA SER A 227 8.06 -25.09 3.40
C SER A 227 9.13 -24.02 3.14
N ARG A 228 9.41 -23.17 4.12
CA ARG A 228 10.38 -22.08 3.94
C ARG A 228 10.91 -21.55 5.26
N ALA A 229 12.15 -21.10 5.22
CA ALA A 229 12.75 -20.21 6.21
C ALA A 229 13.25 -18.95 5.50
N PHE A 230 13.63 -17.93 6.27
CA PHE A 230 14.13 -16.66 5.76
C PHE A 230 13.13 -15.94 4.84
N ASN A 231 11.84 -16.25 4.98
CA ASN A 231 10.76 -15.56 4.28
C ASN A 231 10.50 -14.18 4.88
N ILE A 232 9.76 -13.38 4.14
CA ILE A 232 9.17 -12.15 4.64
C ILE A 232 7.72 -12.44 5.06
N THR A 233 7.33 -11.98 6.24
CA THR A 233 5.94 -12.01 6.71
C THR A 233 5.51 -10.59 7.06
N VAL A 234 4.47 -10.08 6.41
CA VAL A 234 4.04 -8.69 6.56
C VAL A 234 2.53 -8.57 6.46
N ALA A 235 1.94 -7.66 7.24
CA ALA A 235 0.52 -7.34 7.17
C ALA A 235 0.29 -6.14 6.26
N GLN A 236 -0.71 -6.18 5.38
CA GLN A 236 -1.16 -5.04 4.57
C GLN A 236 -2.60 -5.24 4.11
N HIS A 237 -3.33 -4.15 3.91
CA HIS A 237 -4.68 -4.16 3.37
C HIS A 237 -4.68 -4.48 1.87
N ASN A 238 -5.58 -5.36 1.43
CA ASN A 238 -5.67 -5.80 0.04
C ASN A 238 -6.70 -5.02 -0.80
N GLY A 239 -7.31 -3.98 -0.22
CA GLY A 239 -8.44 -3.22 -0.78
C GLY A 239 -9.79 -3.57 -0.16
N TYR A 240 -9.86 -4.66 0.61
CA TYR A 240 -11.07 -5.14 1.29
C TYR A 240 -10.82 -5.58 2.74
N ASP A 241 -9.73 -6.31 2.96
CA ASP A 241 -9.37 -6.91 4.24
C ASP A 241 -7.90 -6.61 4.57
N ASP A 242 -7.60 -6.52 5.86
CA ASP A 242 -6.22 -6.60 6.36
C ASP A 242 -5.73 -8.04 6.23
N CYS A 243 -4.68 -8.24 5.43
CA CYS A 243 -4.18 -9.56 5.08
C CYS A 243 -2.75 -9.77 5.56
N ILE A 244 -2.37 -11.04 5.69
CA ILE A 244 -0.98 -11.46 5.93
C ILE A 244 -0.39 -11.95 4.62
N TYR A 245 0.81 -11.47 4.30
CA TYR A 245 1.57 -11.88 3.13
C TYR A 245 2.80 -12.67 3.57
N VAL A 246 2.96 -13.86 3.00
CA VAL A 246 4.15 -14.70 3.14
C VAL A 246 4.87 -14.70 1.80
N ILE A 247 6.07 -14.12 1.78
CA ILE A 247 6.77 -13.74 0.56
C ILE A 247 8.13 -14.43 0.51
N SER A 248 8.41 -15.14 -0.58
CA SER A 248 9.73 -15.72 -0.89
C SER A 248 10.29 -16.61 0.25
N GLY A 249 11.59 -16.54 0.51
CA GLY A 249 12.34 -17.40 1.41
C GLY A 249 13.15 -18.46 0.65
N ARG A 250 13.73 -19.37 1.42
CA ARG A 250 14.50 -20.49 0.90
C ARG A 250 14.23 -21.75 1.67
N ARG A 251 14.55 -22.87 1.05
CA ARG A 251 14.52 -24.19 1.66
C ARG A 251 15.61 -25.09 1.09
N GLU A 252 15.77 -26.27 1.67
CA GLU A 252 16.45 -27.35 1.01
C GLU A 252 15.44 -28.24 0.26
N PHE A 253 15.83 -28.66 -0.94
CA PHE A 253 15.11 -29.65 -1.73
C PHE A 253 16.13 -30.55 -2.42
N GLU A 254 16.03 -31.86 -2.21
CA GLU A 254 16.92 -32.88 -2.79
C GLU A 254 18.42 -32.58 -2.57
N GLY A 255 18.78 -32.11 -1.37
CA GLY A 255 20.16 -31.80 -1.00
C GLY A 255 20.70 -30.48 -1.58
N ALA A 256 19.86 -29.67 -2.21
CA ALA A 256 20.24 -28.37 -2.77
C ALA A 256 19.38 -27.23 -2.23
N ALA A 257 19.96 -26.03 -2.14
CA ALA A 257 19.23 -24.83 -1.77
C ALA A 257 18.25 -24.43 -2.90
N GLN A 258 16.96 -24.37 -2.57
CA GLN A 258 15.90 -23.89 -3.44
C GLN A 258 15.46 -22.49 -3.00
N PHE A 259 15.48 -21.55 -3.95
CA PHE A 259 15.10 -20.15 -3.73
C PHE A 259 13.67 -19.91 -4.22
N LEU A 260 12.80 -19.44 -3.32
CA LEU A 260 11.38 -19.26 -3.60
C LEU A 260 11.09 -17.84 -4.07
N LYS A 261 10.09 -17.69 -4.94
CA LYS A 261 9.62 -16.38 -5.45
C LYS A 261 8.12 -16.18 -5.27
N ASP A 262 7.43 -17.19 -4.77
CA ASP A 262 6.00 -17.18 -4.59
C ASP A 262 5.58 -16.22 -3.48
N VAL A 263 4.33 -15.79 -3.58
CA VAL A 263 3.70 -14.84 -2.66
C VAL A 263 2.33 -15.39 -2.32
N TRP A 264 2.10 -15.61 -1.03
CA TRP A 264 0.84 -16.11 -0.52
C TRP A 264 0.18 -15.05 0.34
N GLU A 265 -1.09 -14.79 0.07
CA GLU A 265 -1.92 -13.89 0.87
C GLU A 265 -2.93 -14.71 1.69
N PHE A 266 -3.00 -14.46 2.99
CA PHE A 266 -3.99 -14.99 3.90
C PHE A 266 -4.95 -13.89 4.33
N THR A 267 -6.25 -14.18 4.26
CA THR A 267 -7.30 -13.28 4.76
C THR A 267 -7.82 -13.81 6.10
N PRO A 268 -7.54 -13.15 7.24
CA PRO A 268 -7.99 -13.55 8.57
C PRO A 268 -9.50 -13.78 8.68
N ARG A 269 -10.31 -12.88 8.08
CA ARG A 269 -11.77 -12.94 8.14
C ARG A 269 -12.34 -14.24 7.56
N THR A 270 -11.82 -14.69 6.43
CA THR A 270 -12.29 -15.90 5.73
C THR A 270 -11.45 -17.14 6.04
N LYS A 271 -10.30 -16.97 6.70
CA LYS A 271 -9.29 -18.00 6.95
C LYS A 271 -8.84 -18.73 5.66
N THR A 272 -8.76 -18.02 4.54
CA THR A 272 -8.38 -18.58 3.24
C THR A 272 -7.06 -18.01 2.72
N TRP A 273 -6.36 -18.83 1.94
CA TRP A 273 -5.15 -18.44 1.22
C TRP A 273 -5.44 -18.22 -0.26
N ARG A 274 -4.75 -17.25 -0.86
CA ARG A 274 -4.68 -17.07 -2.32
C ARG A 274 -3.25 -16.82 -2.79
N SER A 275 -2.93 -17.31 -3.98
CA SER A 275 -1.66 -17.02 -4.64
C SER A 275 -1.68 -15.60 -5.21
N ARG A 276 -0.53 -14.93 -5.18
CA ARG A 276 -0.31 -13.58 -5.70
C ARG A 276 0.84 -13.58 -6.71
N ALA A 277 1.03 -12.46 -7.41
CA ALA A 277 2.11 -12.29 -8.35
C ALA A 277 3.46 -12.60 -7.70
N ALA A 278 4.19 -13.53 -8.30
CA ALA A 278 5.53 -13.90 -7.87
C ALA A 278 6.50 -12.73 -8.00
N LEU A 279 7.49 -12.69 -7.12
CA LEU A 279 8.58 -11.73 -7.21
C LEU A 279 9.38 -11.90 -8.51
N PRO A 280 9.96 -10.82 -9.05
CA PRO A 280 10.87 -10.89 -10.20
C PRO A 280 12.14 -11.70 -9.88
N ARG A 281 12.58 -11.71 -8.61
CA ARG A 281 13.73 -12.47 -8.10
C ARG A 281 13.48 -12.98 -6.68
N CYS A 282 14.26 -13.96 -6.23
CA CYS A 282 14.22 -14.37 -4.83
C CYS A 282 14.54 -13.18 -3.92
N VAL A 283 13.90 -13.13 -2.75
CA VAL A 283 14.28 -12.26 -1.64
C VAL A 283 14.24 -13.08 -0.37
N MET A 284 15.40 -13.62 0.01
CA MET A 284 15.57 -14.36 1.26
C MET A 284 16.27 -13.51 2.30
N ALA A 285 15.95 -13.75 3.57
CA ALA A 285 16.49 -13.04 4.73
C ALA A 285 16.24 -11.52 4.64
N GLY A 286 15.28 -11.11 3.82
CA GLY A 286 14.93 -9.72 3.60
C GLY A 286 13.97 -9.22 4.67
N THR A 287 13.53 -7.98 4.48
CA THR A 287 12.55 -7.37 5.36
C THR A 287 11.50 -6.64 4.55
N GLY A 288 10.24 -6.79 4.97
CA GLY A 288 9.08 -6.17 4.34
C GLY A 288 8.34 -5.27 5.32
N ILE A 289 7.78 -4.18 4.83
CA ILE A 289 6.96 -3.28 5.65
C ILE A 289 5.83 -2.65 4.84
N ALA A 290 4.67 -2.49 5.48
CA ALA A 290 3.51 -1.83 4.89
C ALA A 290 3.68 -0.30 4.85
N ILE A 291 3.46 0.27 3.66
CA ILE A 291 3.43 1.71 3.39
C ILE A 291 2.09 2.09 2.77
N GLY A 292 1.49 3.16 3.27
CA GLY A 292 0.16 3.60 2.83
C GLY A 292 -0.89 2.49 3.01
N HIS A 293 -1.91 2.50 2.15
CA HIS A 293 -3.07 1.62 2.23
C HIS A 293 -2.96 0.34 1.39
N SER A 294 -1.91 0.18 0.58
CA SER A 294 -1.84 -0.89 -0.42
C SER A 294 -0.44 -1.30 -0.85
N HIS A 295 0.62 -0.73 -0.26
CA HIS A 295 1.99 -1.03 -0.69
C HIS A 295 2.74 -1.83 0.36
N ILE A 296 3.47 -2.85 -0.08
CA ILE A 296 4.46 -3.55 0.71
C ILE A 296 5.82 -3.22 0.12
N PHE A 297 6.68 -2.61 0.92
CA PHE A 297 8.05 -2.31 0.52
C PHE A 297 8.95 -3.43 1.04
N VAL A 298 9.78 -3.96 0.15
CA VAL A 298 10.83 -4.94 0.46
C VAL A 298 12.16 -4.20 0.45
N LEU A 299 12.72 -4.01 1.64
CA LEU A 299 13.81 -3.07 1.92
C LEU A 299 15.13 -3.77 2.28
N GLY A 300 15.36 -4.95 1.71
CA GLY A 300 16.56 -5.75 1.93
C GLY A 300 16.34 -7.19 1.53
N GLY A 301 17.40 -7.98 1.58
CA GLY A 301 17.38 -9.41 1.27
C GLY A 301 18.40 -9.81 0.22
N ALA A 302 18.66 -11.10 0.13
CA ALA A 302 19.54 -11.71 -0.86
C ALA A 302 18.74 -12.35 -2.00
N ASP A 303 19.27 -12.32 -3.21
CA ASP A 303 18.63 -12.89 -4.40
C ASP A 303 19.14 -14.28 -4.81
N GLY A 304 20.17 -14.77 -4.11
CA GLY A 304 20.77 -16.08 -4.36
C GLY A 304 21.89 -16.08 -5.40
N SER A 305 22.13 -14.98 -6.11
CA SER A 305 23.11 -14.91 -7.22
C SER A 305 24.54 -15.25 -6.80
N LEU A 306 24.93 -14.88 -5.58
CA LEU A 306 26.25 -15.12 -5.00
C LEU A 306 26.23 -16.10 -3.82
N PHE A 307 25.14 -16.87 -3.66
CA PHE A 307 24.91 -17.69 -2.47
C PHE A 307 26.06 -18.67 -2.18
N PHE A 308 26.61 -19.30 -3.22
CA PHE A 308 27.69 -20.29 -3.12
C PHE A 308 29.10 -19.70 -3.29
N LYS A 309 29.25 -18.37 -3.34
CA LYS A 309 30.55 -17.69 -3.59
C LYS A 309 31.09 -16.97 -2.36
N ALA A 310 30.49 -17.16 -1.20
CA ALA A 310 30.86 -16.47 0.03
C ALA A 310 32.32 -16.76 0.45
N ASP A 311 32.71 -18.04 0.47
CA ASP A 311 34.06 -18.46 0.88
C ASP A 311 35.14 -18.16 -0.16
N ASP A 312 34.77 -18.06 -1.44
CA ASP A 312 35.69 -17.67 -2.51
C ASP A 312 35.99 -16.17 -2.48
N LEU A 313 34.93 -15.36 -2.36
CA LEU A 313 35.05 -13.91 -2.44
C LEU A 313 35.52 -13.28 -1.13
N LYS A 314 35.13 -13.85 0.01
CA LYS A 314 35.41 -13.32 1.35
C LYS A 314 35.22 -11.80 1.45
N ASP A 315 36.31 -11.08 1.69
CA ASP A 315 36.33 -9.62 1.81
C ASP A 315 36.20 -8.87 0.49
N ALA A 316 36.24 -9.55 -0.66
CA ALA A 316 35.89 -9.01 -1.97
C ALA A 316 34.39 -9.17 -2.31
N HIS A 317 33.58 -9.82 -1.45
CA HIS A 317 32.15 -9.99 -1.72
C HIS A 317 31.43 -8.62 -1.77
N PRO A 318 30.67 -8.30 -2.84
CA PRO A 318 30.07 -6.97 -3.05
C PRO A 318 28.84 -6.66 -2.16
N GLY A 319 28.56 -7.53 -1.19
CA GLY A 319 27.30 -7.52 -0.43
C GLY A 319 26.07 -7.96 -1.22
N PHE A 320 24.90 -7.55 -0.75
CA PHE A 320 23.59 -7.92 -1.30
C PHE A 320 23.03 -6.85 -2.25
N PRO A 321 22.08 -7.20 -3.15
CA PRO A 321 21.53 -6.27 -4.13
C PRO A 321 20.90 -5.02 -3.51
N LYS A 322 21.33 -3.83 -3.94
CA LYS A 322 20.90 -2.56 -3.34
C LYS A 322 19.69 -1.93 -4.06
N GLU A 323 18.65 -2.72 -4.24
CA GLU A 323 17.43 -2.29 -4.90
C GLU A 323 16.21 -2.71 -4.07
N ALA A 324 15.35 -1.74 -3.77
CA ALA A 324 14.10 -1.95 -3.09
C ALA A 324 13.02 -2.38 -4.10
N LEU A 325 12.14 -3.27 -3.68
CA LEU A 325 10.94 -3.63 -4.44
C LEU A 325 9.70 -3.10 -3.71
N THR A 326 8.68 -2.74 -4.47
CA THR A 326 7.35 -2.48 -3.91
C THR A 326 6.32 -3.37 -4.59
N TYR A 327 5.41 -3.90 -3.78
CA TYR A 327 4.27 -4.68 -4.23
C TYR A 327 2.98 -3.92 -3.94
N HIS A 328 2.13 -3.79 -4.95
CA HIS A 328 0.82 -3.18 -4.83
C HIS A 328 -0.25 -4.26 -4.64
N THR A 329 -0.83 -4.32 -3.44
CA THR A 329 -1.72 -5.40 -3.01
C THR A 329 -3.03 -5.47 -3.78
N ILE A 330 -3.54 -4.32 -4.25
CA ILE A 330 -4.81 -4.23 -4.98
C ILE A 330 -4.64 -4.64 -6.45
N THR A 331 -3.57 -4.19 -7.11
CA THR A 331 -3.34 -4.46 -8.55
C THR A 331 -2.53 -5.72 -8.78
N ASP A 332 -1.99 -6.33 -7.73
CA ASP A 332 -1.17 -7.54 -7.80
C ASP A 332 0.12 -7.36 -8.63
N THR A 333 0.82 -6.25 -8.44
CA THR A 333 1.97 -5.89 -9.28
C THR A 333 3.20 -5.53 -8.46
N TRP A 334 4.36 -5.98 -8.94
CA TRP A 334 5.68 -5.59 -8.45
C TRP A 334 6.27 -4.47 -9.29
N THR A 335 6.86 -3.46 -8.64
CA THR A 335 7.66 -2.43 -9.29
C THR A 335 8.94 -2.17 -8.47
N SER A 336 9.93 -1.54 -9.10
CA SER A 336 11.12 -1.07 -8.36
C SER A 336 10.75 0.13 -7.51
N ALA A 337 11.20 0.16 -6.25
CA ALA A 337 11.09 1.30 -5.35
C ALA A 337 12.37 2.16 -5.33
N GLY A 338 13.30 1.88 -6.25
CA GLY A 338 14.56 2.60 -6.41
C GLY A 338 15.75 1.90 -5.76
N THR A 339 16.91 2.52 -5.89
CA THR A 339 18.15 2.05 -5.27
C THR A 339 18.18 2.38 -3.78
N MET A 340 18.89 1.56 -3.00
CA MET A 340 19.09 1.76 -1.57
C MET A 340 20.57 2.06 -1.31
N PRO A 341 20.92 2.96 -0.37
CA PRO A 341 22.32 3.20 -0.03
C PRO A 341 23.00 1.95 0.58
N ALA A 342 22.22 1.13 1.28
CA ALA A 342 22.63 -0.11 1.91
C ALA A 342 21.55 -1.19 1.79
N ASN A 343 21.95 -2.45 1.85
CA ASN A 343 21.05 -3.59 1.99
C ASN A 343 21.48 -4.36 3.24
N HIS A 344 20.56 -4.48 4.20
CA HIS A 344 20.76 -5.23 5.43
C HIS A 344 19.83 -6.44 5.39
N VAL A 345 20.42 -7.64 5.51
CA VAL A 345 19.68 -8.91 5.62
C VAL A 345 19.65 -9.39 7.07
N THR A 346 18.77 -10.34 7.37
CA THR A 346 18.56 -10.90 8.72
C THR A 346 18.25 -9.81 9.75
N THR A 347 17.33 -8.91 9.42
CA THR A 347 16.82 -7.90 10.35
C THR A 347 15.34 -7.66 10.07
N THR A 348 14.65 -6.98 10.98
CA THR A 348 13.23 -6.66 10.86
C THR A 348 13.05 -5.15 10.77
N ALA A 349 12.48 -4.69 9.66
CA ALA A 349 12.01 -3.34 9.50
C ALA A 349 10.80 -3.10 10.41
N LEU A 350 10.78 -1.95 11.07
CA LEU A 350 9.74 -1.57 12.01
C LEU A 350 9.36 -0.11 11.83
N LYS A 351 8.19 0.29 12.30
CA LYS A 351 7.80 1.70 12.37
C LYS A 351 8.24 2.30 13.70
N TRP A 352 8.87 3.46 13.66
CA TRP A 352 9.13 4.29 14.83
C TRP A 352 8.66 5.71 14.52
N GLY A 353 7.52 6.09 15.11
CA GLY A 353 6.78 7.27 14.70
C GLY A 353 6.30 7.14 13.25
N SER A 354 6.52 8.17 12.43
CA SER A 354 6.17 8.19 11.01
C SER A 354 7.23 7.54 10.10
N ARG A 355 8.34 7.07 10.67
CA ARG A 355 9.50 6.59 9.92
C ARG A 355 9.63 5.08 10.00
N ILE A 356 10.25 4.52 8.97
CA ILE A 356 10.64 3.11 8.93
C ILE A 356 12.07 3.02 9.41
N ILE A 357 12.36 2.06 10.29
CA ILE A 357 13.69 1.82 10.82
C ILE A 357 14.17 0.45 10.33
N ILE A 358 15.40 0.39 9.83
CA ILE A 358 16.13 -0.86 9.59
C ILE A 358 17.30 -0.90 10.58
N PRO A 359 17.17 -1.68 11.67
CA PRO A 359 18.16 -1.71 12.73
C PRO A 359 19.23 -2.76 12.43
N SER A 360 20.49 -2.34 12.24
CA SER A 360 21.63 -3.25 12.09
C SER A 360 21.38 -4.30 10.99
N GLY A 361 22.14 -5.38 10.95
CA GLY A 361 21.94 -6.52 10.08
C GLY A 361 23.24 -6.94 9.40
N GLU A 362 23.12 -7.89 8.48
CA GLU A 362 24.22 -8.40 7.68
C GLU A 362 24.26 -7.67 6.34
N VAL A 363 25.43 -7.14 5.96
CA VAL A 363 25.62 -6.37 4.71
C VAL A 363 26.33 -7.16 3.62
N ARG A 364 27.04 -8.22 4.03
CA ARG A 364 27.65 -9.26 3.20
C ARG A 364 27.94 -10.48 4.07
N PRO A 365 28.23 -11.67 3.50
CA PRO A 365 28.53 -12.87 4.28
C PRO A 365 29.47 -12.60 5.46
N ARG A 366 29.03 -12.95 6.67
CA ARG A 366 29.75 -12.81 7.96
C ARG A 366 30.03 -11.39 8.44
N VAL A 367 29.72 -10.34 7.65
CA VAL A 367 29.96 -8.94 8.05
C VAL A 367 28.67 -8.23 8.40
N ARG A 368 28.63 -7.72 9.63
CA ARG A 368 27.48 -7.04 10.21
C ARG A 368 27.72 -5.54 10.17
N SER A 369 26.67 -4.76 10.35
CA SER A 369 26.73 -3.31 10.33
C SER A 369 26.06 -2.74 11.57
N PRO A 370 26.71 -1.85 12.34
CA PRO A 370 26.06 -1.15 13.44
C PRO A 370 25.10 -0.06 12.95
N LYS A 371 25.06 0.22 11.63
CA LYS A 371 24.24 1.29 11.06
C LYS A 371 22.77 1.03 11.29
N ILE A 372 22.06 2.08 11.68
CA ILE A 372 20.61 2.10 11.80
C ILE A 372 20.08 3.08 10.76
N TRP A 373 19.27 2.60 9.83
CA TRP A 373 18.69 3.42 8.78
C TRP A 373 17.29 3.88 9.18
N SER A 374 17.04 5.18 9.03
CA SER A 374 15.72 5.77 9.15
C SER A 374 15.23 6.24 7.80
N ILE A 375 14.09 5.72 7.38
CA ILE A 375 13.55 5.87 6.04
C ILE A 375 12.21 6.60 6.16
N ALA A 376 12.05 7.67 5.39
CA ALA A 376 10.77 8.35 5.23
C ALA A 376 10.36 8.24 3.75
N PRO A 377 9.09 7.92 3.45
CA PRO A 377 8.61 8.07 2.08
C PRO A 377 8.73 9.54 1.69
N GLU A 378 9.41 9.82 0.58
CA GLU A 378 9.55 11.16 0.07
C GLU A 378 8.21 11.57 -0.54
N SER A 379 7.43 12.32 0.24
CA SER A 379 6.24 13.01 -0.26
C SER A 379 6.71 14.09 -1.22
N THR A 380 6.90 13.74 -2.50
CA THR A 380 6.87 14.71 -3.59
C THR A 380 5.44 15.21 -3.74
N ARG A 381 4.96 15.98 -2.76
CA ARG A 381 3.85 16.92 -3.00
C ARG A 381 4.42 17.98 -3.94
N LYS A 382 4.47 17.67 -5.24
CA LYS A 382 4.58 18.69 -6.26
C LYS A 382 3.37 19.59 -6.04
N GLY A 383 3.62 20.85 -5.65
CA GLY A 383 2.54 21.83 -5.54
C GLY A 383 1.78 21.92 -6.86
N PHE A 384 0.53 22.35 -6.84
CA PHE A 384 -0.34 22.36 -8.02
C PHE A 384 0.34 23.02 -9.24
N GLY A 385 1.22 24.01 -9.02
CA GLY A 385 2.09 24.55 -10.07
C GLY A 385 1.42 25.67 -10.85
N ALA A 386 2.23 26.66 -11.29
CA ALA A 386 1.71 27.88 -11.89
C ALA A 386 0.90 27.62 -13.18
N VAL A 387 1.32 26.63 -13.99
CA VAL A 387 0.60 26.23 -15.21
C VAL A 387 -0.80 25.71 -14.87
N ASN A 388 -0.94 24.83 -13.88
CA ASN A 388 -2.24 24.29 -13.51
C ASN A 388 -3.13 25.36 -12.88
N TYR A 389 -2.58 26.25 -12.05
CA TYR A 389 -3.34 27.41 -11.55
C TYR A 389 -3.82 28.32 -12.69
N THR A 390 -2.98 28.55 -13.69
CA THR A 390 -3.34 29.37 -14.87
C THR A 390 -4.47 28.72 -15.65
N ILE A 391 -4.38 27.43 -15.93
CA ILE A 391 -5.43 26.67 -16.63
C ILE A 391 -6.74 26.71 -15.83
N LEU A 392 -6.69 26.49 -14.52
CA LEU A 392 -7.86 26.52 -13.64
C LEU A 392 -8.54 27.90 -13.66
N ILE A 393 -7.76 28.97 -13.45
CA ILE A 393 -8.29 30.34 -13.43
C ILE A 393 -8.86 30.70 -14.81
N ALA A 394 -8.14 30.40 -15.89
CA ALA A 394 -8.62 30.66 -17.25
C ALA A 394 -9.93 29.91 -17.55
N TYR A 395 -10.05 28.66 -17.14
CA TYR A 395 -11.27 27.87 -17.27
C TYR A 395 -12.44 28.49 -16.49
N LEU A 396 -12.22 28.88 -15.22
CA LEU A 396 -13.26 29.52 -14.39
C LEU A 396 -13.72 30.86 -14.99
N LEU A 397 -12.79 31.68 -15.45
CA LEU A 397 -13.10 32.95 -16.12
C LEU A 397 -13.84 32.73 -17.44
N LEU A 398 -13.45 31.72 -18.22
CA LEU A 398 -14.16 31.34 -19.44
C LEU A 398 -15.60 30.92 -19.14
N MET A 399 -15.83 30.10 -18.11
CA MET A 399 -17.17 29.67 -17.69
C MET A 399 -18.05 30.85 -17.26
N ILE A 400 -17.50 31.78 -16.47
CA ILE A 400 -18.19 33.03 -16.10
C ILE A 400 -18.48 33.87 -17.34
N GLY A 401 -17.51 34.00 -18.25
CA GLY A 401 -17.65 34.76 -19.50
C GLY A 401 -18.73 34.20 -20.41
N ILE A 402 -18.79 32.88 -20.58
CA ILE A 402 -19.86 32.17 -21.30
C ILE A 402 -21.21 32.46 -20.63
N GLY A 403 -21.30 32.33 -19.30
CA GLY A 403 -22.52 32.64 -18.55
C GLY A 403 -23.02 34.05 -18.78
N PHE A 404 -22.14 35.06 -18.70
CA PHE A 404 -22.50 36.45 -18.95
C PHE A 404 -22.90 36.72 -20.40
N TYR A 405 -22.22 36.09 -21.36
CA TYR A 405 -22.54 36.19 -22.78
C TYR A 405 -23.95 35.65 -23.10
N PHE A 406 -24.31 34.49 -22.55
CA PHE A 406 -25.62 33.88 -22.79
C PHE A 406 -26.74 34.46 -21.93
N ASN A 407 -26.44 35.00 -20.75
CA ASN A 407 -27.43 35.73 -19.94
C ASN A 407 -28.07 36.88 -20.75
N ARG A 408 -27.27 37.58 -21.56
CA ARG A 408 -27.75 38.67 -22.43
C ARG A 408 -28.67 38.20 -23.57
N LYS A 409 -28.75 36.89 -23.85
CA LYS A 409 -29.58 36.33 -24.93
C LYS A 409 -30.90 35.72 -24.45
N ASN A 410 -31.06 35.46 -23.15
CA ASN A 410 -32.29 34.91 -22.58
C ASN A 410 -33.28 36.06 -22.29
N LYS A 411 -34.43 36.09 -22.96
CA LYS A 411 -35.38 37.22 -22.84
C LYS A 411 -36.62 36.88 -22.00
N ASN A 412 -36.91 35.60 -21.78
CA ASN A 412 -38.06 35.14 -21.00
C ASN A 412 -37.76 33.82 -20.26
N THR A 413 -38.69 33.41 -19.38
CA THR A 413 -38.58 32.20 -18.56
C THR A 413 -38.56 30.91 -19.39
N ASP A 414 -39.23 30.89 -20.55
CA ASP A 414 -39.28 29.72 -21.44
C ASP A 414 -37.94 29.48 -22.15
N ASP A 415 -37.26 30.56 -22.57
CA ASP A 415 -35.89 30.54 -23.08
C ASP A 415 -34.93 29.94 -22.05
N TYR A 416 -35.13 30.24 -20.77
CA TYR A 416 -34.27 29.79 -19.68
C TYR A 416 -34.49 28.31 -19.30
N PHE A 417 -35.74 27.86 -19.14
CA PHE A 417 -36.06 26.50 -18.68
C PHE A 417 -36.20 25.46 -19.80
N ARG A 418 -36.65 25.87 -20.99
CA ARG A 418 -36.90 24.97 -22.13
C ARG A 418 -35.96 25.20 -23.31
N GLY A 419 -35.05 26.18 -23.21
CA GLY A 419 -34.14 26.54 -24.30
C GLY A 419 -34.86 27.09 -25.52
N GLY A 420 -36.05 27.68 -25.31
CA GLY A 420 -36.92 28.22 -26.37
C GLY A 420 -37.37 27.17 -27.39
N SER A 421 -37.31 25.87 -27.05
CA SER A 421 -37.59 24.73 -27.95
C SER A 421 -36.75 24.68 -29.23
N GLN A 422 -35.64 25.42 -29.30
CA GLN A 422 -34.79 25.53 -30.49
C GLN A 422 -33.49 24.74 -30.39
N ILE A 423 -33.18 24.18 -29.22
CA ILE A 423 -31.96 23.40 -29.01
C ILE A 423 -32.08 22.06 -29.75
N PRO A 424 -31.17 21.74 -30.69
CA PRO A 424 -31.15 20.43 -31.34
C PRO A 424 -31.00 19.31 -30.32
N TRP A 425 -31.75 18.22 -30.47
CA TRP A 425 -31.76 17.10 -29.52
C TRP A 425 -30.37 16.52 -29.23
N TRP A 426 -29.49 16.49 -30.22
CA TRP A 426 -28.12 16.00 -30.06
C TRP A 426 -27.28 16.93 -29.19
N ALA A 427 -27.47 18.26 -29.28
CA ALA A 427 -26.75 19.23 -28.47
C ALA A 427 -27.21 19.17 -27.01
N ALA A 428 -28.53 19.05 -26.79
CA ALA A 428 -29.09 18.80 -25.47
C ALA A 428 -28.59 17.47 -24.88
N GLY A 429 -28.58 16.40 -25.68
CA GLY A 429 -28.08 15.08 -25.29
C GLY A 429 -26.61 15.09 -24.89
N CYS A 430 -25.74 15.71 -25.71
CA CYS A 430 -24.32 15.85 -25.39
C CYS A 430 -24.09 16.66 -24.11
N SER A 431 -24.85 17.74 -23.89
CA SER A 431 -24.74 18.56 -22.67
C SER A 431 -25.14 17.79 -21.42
N ILE A 432 -26.25 17.06 -21.46
CA ILE A 432 -26.72 16.22 -20.35
C ILE A 432 -25.70 15.11 -20.07
N PHE A 433 -25.25 14.42 -21.12
CA PHE A 433 -24.25 13.36 -20.99
C PHE A 433 -22.95 13.86 -20.37
N ALA A 434 -22.41 15.00 -20.85
CA ALA A 434 -21.21 15.60 -20.29
C ALA A 434 -21.35 15.98 -18.81
N THR A 435 -22.55 16.39 -18.38
CA THR A 435 -22.82 16.76 -16.99
C THR A 435 -23.03 15.55 -16.07
N MET A 436 -23.51 14.43 -16.62
CA MET A 436 -23.79 13.20 -15.86
C MET A 436 -22.64 12.18 -15.87
N LEU A 437 -21.62 12.37 -16.72
CA LEU A 437 -20.50 11.45 -16.84
C LEU A 437 -19.63 11.49 -15.58
N SER A 438 -19.66 10.41 -14.80
CA SER A 438 -18.83 10.23 -13.61
C SER A 438 -17.71 9.22 -13.88
N SER A 439 -16.51 9.50 -13.37
CA SER A 439 -15.38 8.57 -13.39
C SER A 439 -15.69 7.27 -12.64
N LEU A 440 -16.55 7.33 -11.61
CA LEU A 440 -17.01 6.15 -10.88
C LEU A 440 -17.71 5.16 -11.82
N THR A 441 -18.54 5.65 -12.74
CA THR A 441 -19.34 4.80 -13.64
C THR A 441 -18.48 4.09 -14.68
N PHE A 442 -17.42 4.73 -15.19
CA PHE A 442 -16.57 4.15 -16.22
C PHE A 442 -15.39 3.35 -15.66
N THR A 443 -14.81 3.77 -14.54
CA THR A 443 -13.61 3.12 -13.97
C THR A 443 -13.94 2.33 -12.71
N GLY A 444 -14.73 2.90 -11.81
CA GLY A 444 -15.01 2.31 -10.49
C GLY A 444 -15.95 1.10 -10.53
N LEU A 445 -17.11 1.21 -11.17
CA LEU A 445 -18.09 0.11 -11.20
C LEU A 445 -17.60 -1.10 -12.02
N PRO A 446 -16.97 -0.95 -13.20
CA PRO A 446 -16.41 -2.08 -13.93
C PRO A 446 -15.23 -2.74 -13.19
N SER A 447 -14.35 -1.97 -12.55
CA SER A 447 -13.25 -2.54 -11.75
C SER A 447 -13.76 -3.34 -10.55
N LYS A 448 -14.78 -2.83 -9.84
CA LYS A 448 -15.43 -3.58 -8.76
C LYS A 448 -16.11 -4.85 -9.26
N ALA A 449 -16.85 -4.76 -10.38
CA ALA A 449 -17.53 -5.93 -10.95
C ALA A 449 -16.54 -7.00 -11.43
N PHE A 450 -15.40 -6.60 -11.99
CA PHE A 450 -14.33 -7.51 -12.39
C PHE A 450 -13.61 -8.14 -11.19
N ALA A 451 -13.37 -7.36 -10.13
CA ALA A 451 -12.68 -7.83 -8.93
C ALA A 451 -13.55 -8.69 -8.00
N GLN A 452 -14.87 -8.58 -8.09
CA GLN A 452 -15.82 -9.24 -7.19
C GLN A 452 -16.84 -10.09 -7.97
N ASP A 453 -18.03 -9.54 -8.22
CA ASP A 453 -19.16 -10.22 -8.85
C ASP A 453 -19.97 -9.26 -9.75
N TRP A 454 -21.01 -9.81 -10.38
CA TRP A 454 -21.81 -9.08 -11.36
C TRP A 454 -22.86 -8.15 -10.77
N VAL A 455 -23.04 -8.07 -9.45
CA VAL A 455 -24.15 -7.32 -8.82
C VAL A 455 -24.13 -5.84 -9.22
N TYR A 456 -22.94 -5.21 -9.18
CA TYR A 456 -22.78 -3.81 -9.60
C TYR A 456 -22.98 -3.60 -11.12
N ALA A 457 -22.71 -4.63 -11.92
CA ALA A 457 -22.95 -4.59 -13.36
C ALA A 457 -24.45 -4.67 -13.69
N MET A 458 -25.22 -5.50 -12.96
CA MET A 458 -26.66 -5.67 -13.20
C MET A 458 -27.44 -4.35 -13.07
N GLY A 459 -27.12 -3.52 -12.07
CA GLY A 459 -27.74 -2.20 -11.92
C GLY A 459 -27.53 -1.28 -13.13
N ASN A 460 -26.33 -1.31 -13.73
CA ASN A 460 -26.02 -0.50 -14.92
C ASN A 460 -26.64 -1.06 -16.20
N MET A 461 -26.73 -2.39 -16.32
CA MET A 461 -27.37 -3.05 -17.47
C MET A 461 -28.86 -2.73 -17.60
N MET A 462 -29.51 -2.27 -16.53
CA MET A 462 -30.91 -1.83 -16.56
C MET A 462 -31.10 -0.42 -17.14
N ILE A 463 -30.04 0.39 -17.28
CA ILE A 463 -30.15 1.77 -17.78
C ILE A 463 -30.77 1.81 -19.20
N PRO A 464 -30.36 0.98 -20.19
CA PRO A 464 -31.01 0.95 -21.50
C PRO A 464 -32.50 0.60 -21.44
N VAL A 465 -32.87 -0.36 -20.58
CA VAL A 465 -34.28 -0.78 -20.40
C VAL A 465 -35.12 0.37 -19.85
N VAL A 466 -34.63 1.03 -18.79
CA VAL A 466 -35.29 2.20 -18.20
C VAL A 466 -35.35 3.36 -19.19
N ALA A 467 -34.31 3.57 -20.01
CA ALA A 467 -34.28 4.62 -21.02
C ALA A 467 -35.36 4.40 -22.09
N ILE A 468 -35.56 3.17 -22.57
CA ILE A 468 -36.65 2.82 -23.50
C ILE A 468 -38.00 3.15 -22.87
N LEU A 469 -38.24 2.71 -21.63
CA LEU A 469 -39.50 3.01 -20.92
C LEU A 469 -39.69 4.52 -20.74
N ALA A 470 -38.64 5.26 -20.40
CA ALA A 470 -38.71 6.71 -20.25
C ALA A 470 -39.06 7.40 -21.58
N VAL A 471 -38.48 6.97 -22.70
CA VAL A 471 -38.73 7.56 -24.03
C VAL A 471 -40.12 7.25 -24.56
N TYR A 472 -40.63 6.03 -24.36
CA TYR A 472 -41.92 5.62 -24.94
C TYR A 472 -43.12 5.82 -24.01
N ILE A 473 -42.91 5.90 -22.69
CA ILE A 473 -44.00 6.05 -21.71
C ILE A 473 -43.97 7.42 -21.06
N ALA A 474 -42.85 7.79 -20.42
CA ALA A 474 -42.79 9.03 -19.64
C ALA A 474 -42.75 10.28 -20.53
N LEU A 475 -41.92 10.29 -21.57
CA LEU A 475 -41.72 11.46 -22.42
C LEU A 475 -43.01 11.88 -23.16
N PRO A 476 -43.82 10.97 -23.76
CA PRO A 476 -45.07 11.35 -24.40
C PRO A 476 -46.09 11.91 -23.41
N LEU A 477 -46.13 11.39 -22.17
CA LEU A 477 -46.99 11.91 -21.11
C LEU A 477 -46.63 13.36 -20.77
N TYR A 478 -45.36 13.63 -20.47
CA TYR A 478 -44.91 14.98 -20.09
C TYR A 478 -45.02 15.98 -21.24
N ARG A 479 -44.77 15.56 -22.49
CA ARG A 479 -44.94 16.42 -23.67
C ARG A 479 -46.40 16.84 -23.90
N LYS A 480 -47.37 15.96 -23.63
CA LYS A 480 -48.80 16.29 -23.78
C LYS A 480 -49.29 17.31 -22.74
N LEU A 481 -48.69 17.31 -21.56
CA LEU A 481 -49.09 18.15 -20.42
C LEU A 481 -48.43 19.53 -20.45
N ASP A 482 -47.50 19.76 -21.37
CA ASP A 482 -46.75 21.02 -21.56
C ASP A 482 -46.08 21.58 -20.29
N VAL A 483 -45.74 20.71 -19.33
CA VAL A 483 -45.12 21.11 -18.07
C VAL A 483 -43.63 21.42 -18.26
N THR A 484 -43.11 22.34 -17.43
CA THR A 484 -41.70 22.73 -17.39
C THR A 484 -40.85 21.79 -16.52
N SER A 485 -41.45 21.08 -15.58
CA SER A 485 -40.76 20.10 -14.72
C SER A 485 -41.64 18.91 -14.33
N ALA A 486 -41.02 17.79 -13.96
CA ALA A 486 -41.74 16.63 -13.44
C ALA A 486 -42.50 16.93 -12.12
N TYR A 487 -42.04 17.92 -11.35
CA TYR A 487 -42.72 18.32 -10.10
C TYR A 487 -43.94 19.22 -10.35
N GLU A 488 -43.96 19.97 -11.45
CA GLU A 488 -45.14 20.73 -11.86
C GLU A 488 -46.30 19.80 -12.20
N TYR A 489 -46.00 18.62 -12.77
CA TYR A 489 -47.02 17.57 -12.93
C TYR A 489 -47.63 17.13 -11.59
N LEU A 490 -46.84 17.02 -10.52
CA LEU A 490 -47.36 16.67 -9.19
C LEU A 490 -48.29 17.75 -8.65
N GLU A 491 -48.02 19.02 -8.92
CA GLU A 491 -48.91 20.13 -8.56
C GLU A 491 -50.21 20.06 -9.35
N ASN A 492 -50.13 19.90 -10.68
CA ASN A 492 -51.29 19.82 -11.57
C ASN A 492 -52.17 18.60 -11.27
N ARG A 493 -51.59 17.49 -10.82
CA ARG A 493 -52.32 16.24 -10.55
C ARG A 493 -52.87 16.16 -9.13
N PHE A 494 -52.15 16.70 -8.14
CA PHE A 494 -52.46 16.53 -6.72
C PHE A 494 -52.61 17.87 -6.00
N SER A 495 -51.49 18.52 -5.65
CA SER A 495 -51.48 19.84 -5.00
C SER A 495 -50.07 20.42 -4.92
N ARG A 496 -49.98 21.73 -4.65
CA ARG A 496 -48.71 22.43 -4.44
C ARG A 496 -47.86 21.84 -3.30
N GLY A 497 -48.49 21.32 -2.25
CA GLY A 497 -47.79 20.67 -1.14
C GLY A 497 -47.00 19.43 -1.60
N VAL A 498 -47.57 18.63 -2.51
CA VAL A 498 -46.92 17.45 -3.08
C VAL A 498 -45.73 17.84 -3.96
N ARG A 499 -45.84 18.92 -4.75
CA ARG A 499 -44.71 19.48 -5.51
C ARG A 499 -43.56 19.88 -4.60
N LEU A 500 -43.85 20.67 -3.56
CA LEU A 500 -42.83 21.13 -2.62
C LEU A 500 -42.15 19.95 -1.94
N PHE A 501 -42.93 19.00 -1.43
CA PHE A 501 -42.41 17.78 -0.82
C PHE A 501 -41.51 16.98 -1.79
N GLY A 502 -41.96 16.74 -3.03
CA GLY A 502 -41.19 16.02 -4.04
C GLY A 502 -39.88 16.72 -4.40
N SER A 503 -39.92 18.04 -4.64
CA SER A 503 -38.72 18.82 -4.96
C SER A 503 -37.74 18.92 -3.78
N ALA A 504 -38.24 19.08 -2.55
CA ALA A 504 -37.43 19.15 -1.35
C ALA A 504 -36.77 17.80 -1.04
N SER A 505 -37.53 16.70 -1.14
CA SER A 505 -37.01 15.34 -0.93
C SER A 505 -35.90 15.00 -1.93
N PHE A 506 -36.08 15.35 -3.20
CA PHE A 506 -35.06 15.14 -4.22
C PHE A 506 -33.79 15.97 -3.99
N THR A 507 -33.96 17.24 -3.59
CA THR A 507 -32.85 18.14 -3.24
C THR A 507 -32.08 17.59 -2.04
N LEU A 508 -32.80 17.16 -0.99
CA LEU A 508 -32.22 16.59 0.22
C LEU A 508 -31.46 15.29 -0.08
N PHE A 509 -32.04 14.41 -0.90
CA PHE A 509 -31.36 13.21 -1.37
C PHE A 509 -30.04 13.53 -2.08
N HIS A 510 -30.00 14.54 -2.96
CA HIS A 510 -28.77 14.93 -3.65
C HIS A 510 -27.71 15.53 -2.73
N ILE A 511 -28.11 16.23 -1.67
CA ILE A 511 -27.18 16.76 -0.65
C ILE A 511 -26.54 15.61 0.14
N PHE A 512 -27.29 14.59 0.55
CA PHE A 512 -26.77 13.46 1.33
C PHE A 512 -26.14 12.34 0.49
N ARG A 513 -26.31 12.36 -0.84
CA ARG A 513 -25.71 11.38 -1.75
C ARG A 513 -24.24 11.70 -2.09
N MET A 514 -23.82 12.95 -1.92
CA MET A 514 -22.41 13.33 -2.01
C MET A 514 -21.67 12.86 -0.76
#